data_AF-A0A507F307-F1
#
_entry.id   AF-A0A507F307-F1
#
_cell.length_a   1.000
_cell.length_b   1.000
_cell.length_c   1.000
_cell.angle_alpha   90.00
_cell.angle_beta   90.00
_cell.angle_gamma   90.00
#
_symmetry.space_group_name_H-M   'P 1'
#
loop_
_entity.id
_entity.type
_entity.pdbx_description
1 polymer ?
#
loop_
_entity_poly.entity_id
_entity_poly.type
_entity_poly.pdbx_seq_one_letter_code
_entity_poly.pdbx_strand_id
1 'polypeptide(L)'
;MNFNPTKTKVQLKLAINRLKLLQQKKSAANKNARRDIAQLLAASKDDSARVRVELVIREDCAVEALEIVELYCELLLARFGLLEMMRVCDPAIEEAVNTVIYAAARLDVLELRVIKDQLSLKFGKDFAMAALENSNHCVNQRIVHKLGVQPPDPILVDQYLKAIANAFNVPWEGAILPRDDLLKYAVPPPAAVSLTDFTLPNGNGPESEFKNAASADKDLLFHPTDPASSILPMVPTSIPDASVSSTPDFDALTKRFEALKRKM
;
A
#
# COMPACT_ATOMS: atom_id res chain seq x y z
N MET A 1 26.74 -1.07 25.44
CA MET A 1 26.44 -2.40 24.87
C MET A 1 26.80 -2.35 23.39
N ASN A 2 27.59 -3.29 22.90
CA ASN A 2 28.02 -3.35 21.49
C ASN A 2 27.11 -4.29 20.69
N PHE A 3 27.14 -4.16 19.36
CA PHE A 3 26.50 -5.09 18.44
C PHE A 3 26.98 -6.53 18.68
N ASN A 4 26.05 -7.48 18.76
CA ASN A 4 26.33 -8.90 18.92
C ASN A 4 25.82 -9.68 17.68
N PRO A 5 26.74 -10.17 16.82
CA PRO A 5 26.36 -10.84 15.58
C PRO A 5 25.61 -12.16 15.83
N THR A 6 26.11 -13.00 16.74
CA THR A 6 25.47 -14.28 17.07
C THR A 6 24.04 -14.11 17.56
N LYS A 7 23.82 -13.13 18.46
CA LYS A 7 22.49 -12.78 18.96
C LYS A 7 21.58 -12.31 17.83
N THR A 8 22.05 -11.41 16.98
CA THR A 8 21.26 -10.87 15.85
C THR A 8 20.86 -11.97 14.88
N LYS A 9 21.79 -12.88 14.57
CA LYS A 9 21.53 -14.03 13.68
C LYS A 9 20.47 -14.98 14.23
N VAL A 10 20.52 -15.28 15.53
CA VAL A 10 19.50 -16.10 16.20
C VAL A 10 18.15 -15.38 16.19
N GLN A 11 18.14 -14.09 16.49
CA GLN A 11 16.90 -13.30 16.50
C GLN A 11 16.26 -13.20 15.12
N LEU A 12 17.03 -13.09 14.04
CA LEU A 12 16.51 -13.14 12.67
C LEU A 12 15.80 -14.47 12.39
N LYS A 13 16.38 -15.61 12.78
CA LYS A 13 15.74 -16.92 12.63
C LYS A 13 14.43 -17.04 13.42
N LEU A 14 14.42 -16.53 14.66
CA LEU A 14 13.22 -16.53 15.50
C LEU A 14 12.14 -15.61 14.91
N ALA A 15 12.52 -14.42 14.44
CA ALA A 15 11.63 -13.47 13.78
C ALA A 15 10.95 -14.10 12.56
N ILE A 16 11.70 -14.75 11.66
CA ILE A 16 11.14 -15.42 10.48
C ILE A 16 10.05 -16.43 10.87
N ASN A 17 10.34 -17.31 11.84
CA ASN A 17 9.35 -18.27 12.32
C ASN A 17 8.13 -17.60 12.97
N ARG A 18 8.36 -16.56 13.76
CA ARG A 18 7.29 -15.81 14.44
C ARG A 18 6.39 -15.09 13.43
N LEU A 19 6.97 -14.49 12.39
CA LEU A 19 6.24 -13.81 11.32
C LEU A 19 5.33 -14.78 10.57
N LYS A 20 5.85 -15.96 10.17
CA LYS A 20 5.06 -17.04 9.54
C LYS A 20 3.84 -17.44 10.39
N LEU A 21 4.04 -17.65 11.69
CA LEU A 21 2.95 -18.00 12.62
C LEU A 21 1.91 -16.87 12.74
N LEU A 22 2.35 -15.62 12.78
CA LEU A 22 1.45 -14.46 12.86
C LEU A 22 0.64 -14.28 11.58
N GLN A 23 1.25 -14.47 10.40
CA GLN A 23 0.55 -14.43 9.11
C GLN A 23 -0.55 -15.49 9.05
N GLN A 24 -0.23 -16.74 9.40
CA GLN A 24 -1.21 -17.84 9.42
C GLN A 24 -2.36 -17.55 10.39
N LYS A 25 -2.04 -17.13 11.62
CA LYS A 25 -3.04 -16.80 12.65
C LYS A 25 -3.96 -15.66 12.22
N LYS A 26 -3.40 -14.55 11.75
CA LYS A 26 -4.19 -13.38 11.31
C LYS A 26 -5.02 -13.70 10.08
N SER A 27 -4.45 -14.39 9.09
CA SER A 27 -5.17 -14.83 7.90
C SER A 27 -6.39 -15.67 8.27
N ALA A 28 -6.21 -16.69 9.14
CA ALA A 28 -7.30 -17.55 9.62
C ALA A 28 -8.39 -16.75 10.35
N ALA A 29 -8.00 -15.83 11.24
CA ALA A 29 -8.95 -14.94 11.92
C ALA A 29 -9.74 -14.07 10.92
N ASN A 30 -9.07 -13.55 9.89
CA ASN A 30 -9.72 -12.73 8.87
C ASN A 30 -10.69 -13.53 8.01
N LYS A 31 -10.44 -14.82 7.74
CA LYS A 31 -11.41 -15.71 7.06
C LYS A 31 -12.71 -15.80 7.85
N ASN A 32 -12.61 -15.94 9.18
CA ASN A 32 -13.79 -16.01 10.04
C ASN A 32 -14.52 -14.66 10.11
N ALA A 33 -13.79 -13.55 10.23
CA ALA A 33 -14.39 -12.22 10.23
C ALA A 33 -15.20 -11.91 8.95
N ARG A 34 -14.74 -12.38 7.78
CA ARG A 34 -15.52 -12.25 6.53
C ARG A 34 -16.83 -13.02 6.56
N ARG A 35 -16.89 -14.17 7.23
CA ARG A 35 -18.13 -14.94 7.43
C ARG A 35 -19.09 -14.18 8.35
N ASP A 36 -18.59 -13.59 9.43
CA ASP A 36 -19.39 -12.74 10.32
C ASP A 36 -19.98 -11.54 9.55
N ILE A 37 -19.18 -10.91 8.68
CA ILE A 37 -19.64 -9.79 7.84
C ILE A 37 -20.76 -10.24 6.91
N ALA A 38 -20.64 -11.40 6.26
CA ALA A 38 -21.71 -11.93 5.42
C ALA A 38 -23.02 -12.13 6.19
N GLN A 39 -22.96 -12.58 7.45
CA GLN A 39 -24.14 -12.70 8.31
C GLN A 39 -24.74 -11.34 8.67
N LEU A 40 -23.91 -10.31 8.90
CA LEU A 40 -24.38 -8.94 9.13
C LEU A 40 -25.11 -8.38 7.90
N LEU A 41 -24.56 -8.61 6.70
CA LEU A 41 -25.19 -8.20 5.45
C LEU A 41 -26.53 -8.92 5.21
N ALA A 42 -26.61 -10.21 5.49
CA ALA A 42 -27.85 -10.98 5.40
C ALA A 42 -28.93 -10.51 6.40
N ALA A 43 -28.52 -9.91 7.51
CA ALA A 43 -29.40 -9.32 8.52
C ALA A 43 -29.70 -7.83 8.28
N SER A 44 -29.33 -7.27 7.12
CA SER A 44 -29.48 -5.85 6.77
C SER A 44 -28.81 -4.88 7.76
N LYS A 45 -27.71 -5.30 8.41
CA LYS A 45 -26.93 -4.48 9.37
C LYS A 45 -25.71 -3.85 8.70
N ASP A 46 -25.97 -3.01 7.69
CA ASP A 46 -24.93 -2.47 6.80
C ASP A 46 -23.88 -1.63 7.53
N ASP A 47 -24.27 -0.76 8.46
CA ASP A 47 -23.33 0.08 9.21
C ASP A 47 -22.35 -0.77 10.04
N SER A 48 -22.86 -1.83 10.66
CA SER A 48 -22.03 -2.78 11.42
C SER A 48 -21.08 -3.55 10.50
N ALA A 49 -21.54 -3.94 9.31
CA ALA A 49 -20.72 -4.60 8.30
C ALA A 49 -19.60 -3.68 7.78
N ARG A 50 -19.90 -2.38 7.55
CA ARG A 50 -18.93 -1.35 7.13
C ARG A 50 -17.80 -1.20 8.16
N VAL A 51 -18.14 -1.00 9.43
CA VAL A 51 -17.13 -0.87 10.50
C VAL A 51 -16.29 -2.15 10.61
N ARG A 52 -16.91 -3.33 10.51
CA ARG A 52 -16.21 -4.60 10.62
C ARG A 52 -15.30 -4.88 9.42
N VAL A 53 -15.68 -4.47 8.21
CA VAL A 53 -14.85 -4.69 7.02
C VAL A 53 -13.63 -3.79 6.97
N GLU A 54 -13.70 -2.56 7.50
CA GLU A 54 -12.51 -1.71 7.64
C GLU A 54 -11.42 -2.38 8.47
N LEU A 55 -11.82 -3.08 9.54
CA LEU A 55 -10.89 -3.87 10.34
C LEU A 55 -10.31 -5.04 9.54
N VAL A 56 -11.13 -5.74 8.75
CA VAL A 56 -10.67 -6.83 7.87
C VAL A 56 -9.65 -6.31 6.85
N ILE A 57 -9.86 -5.14 6.25
CA ILE A 57 -8.92 -4.50 5.31
C ILE A 57 -7.59 -4.19 6.00
N ARG A 58 -7.62 -3.60 7.19
CA ARG A 58 -6.40 -3.31 7.97
C ARG A 58 -5.62 -4.58 8.32
N GLU A 59 -6.32 -5.63 8.74
CA GLU A 59 -5.71 -6.91 9.08
C GLU A 59 -5.09 -7.60 7.85
N ASP A 60 -5.76 -7.52 6.70
CA ASP A 60 -5.23 -7.97 5.41
C ASP A 60 -3.92 -7.24 5.04
N CYS A 61 -3.90 -5.91 5.15
CA CYS A 61 -2.70 -5.11 4.89
C CYS A 61 -1.58 -5.46 5.88
N ALA A 62 -1.91 -5.74 7.14
CA ALA A 62 -0.95 -6.16 8.15
C ALA A 62 -0.34 -7.53 7.83
N VAL A 63 -1.13 -8.50 7.33
CA VAL A 63 -0.60 -9.80 6.88
C VAL A 63 0.41 -9.61 5.75
N GLU A 64 0.09 -8.82 4.74
CA GLU A 64 1.02 -8.53 3.64
C GLU A 64 2.28 -7.81 4.10
N ALA A 65 2.17 -6.90 5.08
CA ALA A 65 3.34 -6.27 5.66
C ALA A 65 4.23 -7.29 6.40
N LEU A 66 3.63 -8.26 7.10
CA LEU A 66 4.37 -9.34 7.75
C LEU A 66 5.13 -10.21 6.74
N GLU A 67 4.54 -10.50 5.57
CA GLU A 67 5.18 -11.28 4.50
C GLU A 67 6.40 -10.54 3.91
N ILE A 68 6.26 -9.24 3.66
CA ILE A 68 7.36 -8.41 3.15
C ILE A 68 8.49 -8.31 4.19
N VAL A 69 8.16 -8.11 5.47
CA VAL A 69 9.16 -8.05 6.55
C VAL A 69 9.85 -9.40 6.75
N GLU A 70 9.13 -10.51 6.58
CA GLU A 70 9.71 -11.86 6.60
C GLU A 70 10.76 -12.02 5.50
N LEU A 71 10.42 -11.64 4.26
CA LEU A 71 11.35 -11.70 3.13
C LEU A 71 12.62 -10.88 3.41
N TYR A 72 12.51 -9.69 4.00
CA TYR A 72 13.67 -8.90 4.37
C TYR A 72 14.49 -9.54 5.50
N CYS A 73 13.84 -10.17 6.49
CA CYS A 73 14.56 -10.94 7.50
C CYS A 73 15.33 -12.12 6.89
N GLU A 74 14.75 -12.82 5.91
CA GLU A 74 15.41 -13.90 5.16
C GLU A 74 16.59 -13.37 4.33
N LEU A 75 16.44 -12.22 3.66
CA LEU A 75 17.51 -11.55 2.92
C LEU A 75 18.69 -11.17 3.83
N LEU A 76 18.42 -10.54 4.97
CA LEU A 76 19.45 -10.16 5.96
C LEU A 76 20.15 -11.39 6.53
N LEU A 77 19.43 -12.49 6.74
CA LEU A 77 20.01 -13.74 7.21
C LEU A 77 20.89 -14.40 6.13
N ALA A 78 20.46 -14.38 4.87
CA ALA A 78 21.22 -14.92 3.74
C ALA A 78 22.51 -14.14 3.49
N ARG A 79 22.47 -12.81 3.68
CA ARG A 79 23.61 -11.90 3.51
C ARG A 79 24.22 -11.43 4.83
N PHE A 80 24.15 -12.28 5.87
CA PHE A 80 24.56 -11.89 7.22
C PHE A 80 26.03 -11.45 7.32
N GLY A 81 26.91 -11.97 6.45
CA GLY A 81 28.31 -11.55 6.39
C GLY A 81 28.49 -10.05 6.15
N LEU A 82 27.59 -9.41 5.38
CA LEU A 82 27.63 -7.96 5.17
C LEU A 82 27.30 -7.18 6.45
N LEU A 83 26.34 -7.66 7.25
CA LEU A 83 26.02 -7.05 8.56
C LEU A 83 27.18 -7.20 9.56
N GLU A 84 27.89 -8.33 9.52
CA GLU A 84 28.97 -8.62 10.45
C GLU A 84 30.23 -7.81 10.11
N MET A 85 30.66 -7.85 8.85
CA MET A 85 31.96 -7.32 8.42
C MET A 85 31.94 -5.81 8.15
N MET A 86 30.87 -5.27 7.58
CA MET A 86 30.83 -3.87 7.16
C MET A 86 30.58 -2.94 8.35
N ARG A 87 31.30 -1.82 8.42
CA ARG A 87 31.06 -0.77 9.43
C ARG A 87 29.93 0.17 9.03
N VAL A 88 29.79 0.42 7.73
CA VAL A 88 28.71 1.21 7.12
C VAL A 88 27.69 0.26 6.51
N CYS A 89 26.42 0.65 6.44
CA CYS A 89 25.39 -0.18 5.82
C CYS A 89 25.68 -0.31 4.32
N ASP A 90 25.76 -1.55 3.83
CA ASP A 90 26.01 -1.81 2.41
C ASP A 90 24.72 -1.55 1.61
N PRO A 91 24.78 -0.84 0.46
CA PRO A 91 23.60 -0.55 -0.36
C PRO A 91 22.78 -1.79 -0.74
N ALA A 92 23.42 -2.95 -0.85
CA ALA A 92 22.77 -4.21 -1.21
C ALA A 92 21.87 -4.81 -0.10
N ILE A 93 21.96 -4.29 1.13
CA ILE A 93 21.10 -4.67 2.27
C ILE A 93 20.42 -3.45 2.93
N GLU A 94 20.75 -2.24 2.49
CA GLU A 94 20.32 -1.00 3.13
C GLU A 94 18.79 -0.89 3.20
N GLU A 95 18.08 -1.17 2.11
CA GLU A 95 16.61 -1.15 2.09
C GLU A 95 16.03 -2.13 3.13
N ALA A 96 16.61 -3.33 3.23
CA ALA A 96 16.16 -4.37 4.15
C ALA A 96 16.38 -3.97 5.62
N VAL A 97 17.54 -3.40 5.93
CA VAL A 97 17.87 -2.89 7.27
C VAL A 97 16.91 -1.77 7.66
N ASN A 98 16.74 -0.76 6.80
CA ASN A 98 15.83 0.36 7.06
C ASN A 98 14.39 -0.11 7.25
N THR A 99 13.93 -1.02 6.38
CA THR A 99 12.56 -1.54 6.43
C THR A 99 12.29 -2.35 7.70
N VAL A 100 13.23 -3.19 8.13
CA VAL A 100 13.09 -3.96 9.37
C VAL A 100 13.07 -3.04 10.59
N ILE A 101 13.92 -2.00 10.64
CA ILE A 101 13.91 -1.00 11.72
C ILE A 101 12.57 -0.26 11.77
N TYR A 102 12.09 0.21 10.63
CA TYR A 102 10.80 0.89 10.51
C TYR A 102 9.62 0.02 10.97
N ALA A 103 9.62 -1.25 10.56
CA ALA A 103 8.55 -2.20 10.91
C ALA A 103 8.59 -2.60 12.40
N ALA A 104 9.78 -2.72 13.01
CA ALA A 104 9.93 -3.13 14.41
C ALA A 104 9.25 -2.19 15.42
N ALA A 105 9.05 -0.92 15.07
CA ALA A 105 8.34 0.04 15.91
C ALA A 105 6.81 -0.05 15.78
N ARG A 106 6.31 -0.61 14.68
CA ARG A 106 4.89 -0.63 14.31
C ARG A 106 4.25 -2.01 14.49
N LEU A 107 5.05 -3.08 14.39
CA LEU A 107 4.64 -4.45 14.59
C LEU A 107 4.89 -4.90 16.04
N ASP A 108 3.96 -5.67 16.60
CA ASP A 108 4.11 -6.27 17.93
C ASP A 108 4.88 -7.60 17.87
N VAL A 109 6.14 -7.53 17.48
CA VAL A 109 7.06 -8.67 17.37
C VAL A 109 8.32 -8.38 18.18
N LEU A 110 8.52 -9.11 19.27
CA LEU A 110 9.62 -8.86 20.22
C LEU A 110 10.98 -9.09 19.57
N GLU A 111 11.10 -10.11 18.72
CA GLU A 111 12.32 -10.44 18.00
C GLU A 111 12.75 -9.29 17.09
N LEU A 112 11.81 -8.64 16.40
CA LEU A 112 12.08 -7.46 15.56
C LEU A 112 12.57 -6.28 16.40
N ARG A 113 12.04 -6.08 17.62
CA ARG A 113 12.54 -5.04 18.53
C ARG A 113 14.00 -5.29 18.92
N VAL A 114 14.35 -6.53 19.23
CA VAL A 114 15.73 -6.90 19.54
C VAL A 114 16.64 -6.71 18.33
N ILE A 115 16.20 -7.10 17.13
CA ILE A 115 16.94 -6.89 15.88
C ILE A 115 17.18 -5.39 15.65
N LYS A 116 16.12 -4.57 15.75
CA LYS A 116 16.22 -3.10 15.64
C LYS A 116 17.26 -2.55 16.60
N ASP A 117 17.23 -2.94 17.87
CA ASP A 117 18.20 -2.46 18.86
C ASP A 117 19.65 -2.87 18.50
N GLN A 118 19.86 -4.09 17.99
CA GLN A 118 21.17 -4.52 17.50
C GLN A 118 21.63 -3.71 16.28
N LEU A 119 20.74 -3.45 15.32
CA LEU A 119 21.04 -2.65 14.13
C LEU A 119 21.36 -1.19 14.50
N SER A 120 20.65 -0.61 15.47
CA SER A 120 20.96 0.72 16.02
C SER A 120 22.33 0.79 16.68
N LEU A 121 22.76 -0.28 17.37
CA LEU A 121 24.10 -0.38 17.93
C LEU A 121 25.19 -0.56 16.85
N LYS A 122 24.83 -1.14 15.70
CA LYS A 122 25.76 -1.42 14.59
C LYS A 122 26.01 -0.20 13.72
N PHE A 123 24.94 0.47 13.27
CA PHE A 123 25.01 1.56 12.30
C PHE A 123 24.85 2.95 12.93
N GLY A 124 24.59 3.00 14.24
CA GLY A 124 24.40 4.23 14.99
C GLY A 124 22.94 4.60 15.18
N LYS A 125 22.70 5.46 16.19
CA LYS A 125 21.35 5.89 16.56
C LYS A 125 20.74 6.78 15.49
N ASP A 126 21.53 7.67 14.88
CA ASP A 126 21.03 8.60 13.86
C ASP A 126 20.53 7.85 12.62
N PHE A 127 21.25 6.81 12.20
CA PHE A 127 20.82 5.91 11.13
C PHE A 127 19.48 5.23 11.48
N ALA A 128 19.36 4.68 12.70
CA ALA A 128 18.12 4.05 13.13
C ALA A 128 16.94 5.03 13.25
N MET A 129 17.19 6.27 13.68
CA MET A 129 16.17 7.32 13.74
C MET A 129 15.71 7.72 12.33
N ALA A 130 16.65 7.93 11.40
CA ALA A 130 16.31 8.20 10.00
C ALA A 130 15.49 7.07 9.37
N ALA A 131 15.77 5.81 9.71
CA ALA A 131 14.99 4.66 9.29
C ALA A 131 13.58 4.64 9.91
N LEU A 132 13.42 5.01 11.19
CA LEU A 132 12.12 5.05 11.88
C LEU A 132 11.17 6.12 11.32
N GLU A 133 11.74 7.27 10.99
CA GLU A 133 11.06 8.43 10.39
C GLU A 133 10.94 8.32 8.87
N ASN A 134 11.64 7.38 8.25
CA ASN A 134 11.78 7.24 6.81
C ASN A 134 12.28 8.52 6.11
N SER A 135 13.15 9.28 6.78
CA SER A 135 13.63 10.60 6.32
C SER A 135 14.46 10.52 5.03
N ASN A 136 15.11 9.38 4.79
CA ASN A 136 15.95 9.16 3.62
C ASN A 136 15.21 8.42 2.48
N HIS A 137 13.92 8.09 2.66
CA HIS A 137 13.12 7.29 1.72
C HIS A 137 13.73 5.91 1.37
N CYS A 138 14.59 5.37 2.23
CA CYS A 138 15.22 4.05 2.05
C CYS A 138 14.33 2.89 2.53
N VAL A 139 13.16 3.17 3.13
CA VAL A 139 12.20 2.13 3.54
C VAL A 139 11.36 1.70 2.34
N ASN A 140 11.07 0.41 2.24
CA ASN A 140 10.17 -0.10 1.22
C ASN A 140 8.81 0.61 1.24
N GLN A 141 8.43 1.25 0.13
CA GLN A 141 7.23 2.08 0.08
C GLN A 141 5.94 1.32 0.39
N ARG A 142 5.87 0.03 0.04
CA ARG A 142 4.69 -0.80 0.36
C ARG A 142 4.54 -0.99 1.86
N ILE A 143 5.63 -1.10 2.62
CA ILE A 143 5.60 -1.17 4.08
C ILE A 143 5.16 0.17 4.69
N VAL A 144 5.65 1.29 4.16
CA VAL A 144 5.25 2.63 4.63
C VAL A 144 3.74 2.82 4.48
N HIS A 145 3.19 2.46 3.32
CA HIS A 145 1.76 2.56 3.05
C HIS A 145 0.95 1.57 3.91
N LYS A 146 1.34 0.29 3.97
CA LYS A 146 0.57 -0.76 4.67
C LYS A 146 0.59 -0.65 6.19
N LEU A 147 1.69 -0.18 6.77
CA LEU A 147 1.81 0.05 8.22
C LEU A 147 1.45 1.48 8.62
N GLY A 148 1.05 2.32 7.65
CA GLY A 148 0.55 3.66 7.90
C GLY A 148 -0.79 3.63 8.62
N VAL A 149 -1.03 4.64 9.46
CA VAL A 149 -2.33 4.86 10.11
C VAL A 149 -3.17 5.72 9.19
N GLN A 150 -3.83 5.10 8.20
CA GLN A 150 -4.79 5.77 7.33
C GLN A 150 -6.09 4.94 7.27
N PRO A 151 -7.26 5.59 7.28
CA PRO A 151 -8.51 4.89 7.04
C PRO A 151 -8.51 4.32 5.60
N PRO A 152 -9.08 3.13 5.38
CA PRO A 152 -9.23 2.61 4.03
C PRO A 152 -10.19 3.51 3.23
N ASP A 153 -9.95 3.60 1.92
CA ASP A 153 -10.81 4.33 1.01
C ASP A 153 -12.26 3.78 1.08
N PRO A 154 -13.30 4.63 1.24
CA PRO A 154 -14.69 4.20 1.19
C PRO A 154 -15.05 3.35 -0.03
N ILE A 155 -14.43 3.62 -1.18
CA ILE A 155 -14.62 2.83 -2.41
C ILE A 155 -14.07 1.41 -2.23
N LEU A 156 -12.92 1.26 -1.56
CA LEU A 156 -12.33 -0.04 -1.24
C LEU A 156 -13.21 -0.82 -0.24
N VAL A 157 -13.76 -0.13 0.75
CA VAL A 157 -14.72 -0.69 1.73
C VAL A 157 -15.92 -1.29 0.99
N ASP A 158 -16.54 -0.53 0.08
CA ASP A 158 -17.68 -1.01 -0.71
C ASP A 158 -17.30 -2.19 -1.60
N GLN A 159 -16.16 -2.14 -2.28
CA GLN A 159 -15.66 -3.25 -3.10
C GLN A 159 -15.44 -4.52 -2.25
N TYR A 160 -14.93 -4.37 -1.03
CA TYR A 160 -14.76 -5.48 -0.10
C TYR A 160 -16.10 -6.08 0.33
N LEU A 161 -17.08 -5.25 0.68
CA LEU A 161 -18.43 -5.71 1.05
C LEU A 161 -19.10 -6.44 -0.11
N LYS A 162 -19.03 -5.90 -1.34
CA LYS A 162 -19.54 -6.57 -2.55
C LYS A 162 -18.86 -7.93 -2.77
N ALA A 163 -17.54 -7.99 -2.63
CA ALA A 163 -16.79 -9.23 -2.79
C ALA A 163 -17.19 -10.27 -1.74
N ILE A 164 -17.38 -9.87 -0.48
CA ILE A 164 -17.83 -10.77 0.60
C ILE A 164 -19.27 -11.23 0.34
N ALA A 165 -20.19 -10.32 0.02
CA ALA A 165 -21.58 -10.66 -0.27
C ALA A 165 -21.69 -11.71 -1.39
N ASN A 166 -20.99 -11.46 -2.50
CA ASN A 166 -20.94 -12.39 -3.63
C ASN A 166 -20.35 -13.75 -3.26
N ALA A 167 -19.31 -13.77 -2.41
CA ALA A 167 -18.66 -15.01 -1.99
C ALA A 167 -19.57 -15.91 -1.15
N PHE A 168 -20.42 -15.30 -0.33
CA PHE A 168 -21.35 -16.02 0.55
C PHE A 168 -22.77 -16.08 -0.01
N ASN A 169 -22.98 -15.70 -1.28
CA ASN A 169 -24.28 -15.66 -1.95
C ASN A 169 -25.34 -14.85 -1.18
N VAL A 170 -24.93 -13.74 -0.58
CA VAL A 170 -25.82 -12.80 0.11
C VAL A 170 -26.27 -11.74 -0.91
N PRO A 171 -27.59 -11.58 -1.16
CA PRO A 171 -28.08 -10.52 -2.03
C PRO A 171 -27.88 -9.17 -1.34
N TRP A 172 -26.87 -8.42 -1.79
CA TRP A 172 -26.53 -7.11 -1.24
C TRP A 172 -26.28 -6.12 -2.38
N GLU A 173 -27.25 -5.24 -2.58
CA GLU A 173 -27.15 -4.12 -3.52
C GLU A 173 -26.46 -2.99 -2.77
N GLY A 174 -25.12 -2.96 -2.83
CA GLY A 174 -24.33 -2.09 -1.96
C GLY A 174 -24.85 -0.66 -1.89
N ALA A 175 -24.96 -0.11 -0.68
CA ALA A 175 -25.37 1.27 -0.50
C ALA A 175 -24.36 2.17 -1.22
N ILE A 176 -24.77 2.69 -2.38
CA ILE A 176 -24.09 3.78 -3.06
C ILE A 176 -24.00 4.88 -2.01
N LEU A 177 -22.83 5.11 -1.44
CA LEU A 177 -22.63 6.31 -0.64
C LEU A 177 -23.05 7.47 -1.54
N PRO A 178 -24.09 8.25 -1.19
CA PRO A 178 -24.44 9.43 -1.95
C PRO A 178 -23.18 10.27 -2.09
N ARG A 179 -22.95 10.83 -3.28
CA ARG A 179 -21.74 11.62 -3.58
C ARG A 179 -21.46 12.71 -2.54
N ASP A 180 -22.50 13.16 -1.84
CA ASP A 180 -22.43 14.15 -0.76
C ASP A 180 -21.72 13.66 0.52
N ASP A 181 -21.75 12.36 0.85
CA ASP A 181 -21.05 11.83 2.04
C ASP A 181 -19.55 11.61 1.78
N LEU A 182 -19.12 11.51 0.51
CA LEU A 182 -17.70 11.44 0.14
C LEU A 182 -16.97 12.76 0.43
N LEU A 183 -17.69 13.89 0.44
CA LEU A 183 -17.14 15.20 0.80
C LEU A 183 -16.88 15.35 2.31
N LYS A 184 -17.50 14.50 3.13
CA LYS A 184 -17.32 14.52 4.60
C LYS A 184 -16.00 13.89 5.05
N TYR A 185 -15.43 13.02 4.21
CA TYR A 185 -14.16 12.32 4.44
C TYR A 185 -13.02 12.82 3.54
N ALA A 186 -13.29 13.78 2.64
CA ALA A 186 -12.25 14.44 1.88
C ALA A 186 -11.31 15.18 2.84
N VAL A 187 -10.03 14.76 2.89
CA VAL A 187 -8.99 15.52 3.59
C VAL A 187 -9.00 16.93 2.99
N PRO A 188 -9.24 17.99 3.79
CA PRO A 188 -9.25 19.34 3.26
C PRO A 188 -7.86 19.61 2.65
N PRO A 189 -7.79 20.19 1.43
CA PRO A 189 -6.51 20.59 0.87
C PRO A 189 -5.83 21.52 1.88
N PRO A 190 -4.50 21.37 2.11
CA PRO A 190 -3.78 22.24 3.03
C PRO A 190 -4.08 23.68 2.65
N ALA A 191 -4.60 24.44 3.61
CA ALA A 191 -5.08 25.79 3.40
C ALA A 191 -4.04 26.56 2.59
N ALA A 192 -4.44 27.06 1.42
CA ALA A 192 -3.64 27.99 0.65
C ALA A 192 -3.29 29.14 1.58
N VAL A 193 -2.02 29.21 1.97
CA VAL A 193 -1.45 30.38 2.62
C VAL A 193 -1.74 31.55 1.68
N SER A 194 -2.60 32.45 2.12
CA SER A 194 -2.91 33.68 1.41
C SER A 194 -1.63 34.48 1.28
N LEU A 195 -1.02 34.45 0.10
CA LEU A 195 0.09 35.32 -0.29
C LEU A 195 -0.47 36.71 -0.52
N THR A 196 -0.82 37.40 0.56
CA THR A 196 -1.13 38.83 0.54
C THR A 196 -0.34 39.50 1.64
N ASP A 197 0.99 39.50 1.50
CA ASP A 197 1.81 40.62 1.92
C ASP A 197 3.17 40.60 1.21
N PHE A 198 3.22 41.25 0.05
CA PHE A 198 4.49 41.67 -0.54
C PHE A 198 4.29 43.07 -1.12
N THR A 199 4.37 44.06 -0.25
CA THR A 199 4.44 45.47 -0.62
C THR A 199 5.80 45.74 -1.25
N LEU A 200 5.82 45.96 -2.57
CA LEU A 200 6.99 46.46 -3.29
C LEU A 200 7.16 47.96 -3.00
N PRO A 201 8.34 48.44 -2.57
CA PRO A 201 8.59 49.87 -2.49
C PRO A 201 8.90 50.44 -3.87
N ASN A 202 8.24 51.55 -4.15
CA ASN A 202 8.37 52.40 -5.32
C ASN A 202 9.81 52.95 -5.46
N GLY A 203 10.39 52.88 -6.66
CA GLY A 203 11.72 53.43 -6.95
C GLY A 203 11.91 53.73 -8.44
N ASN A 204 12.12 55.01 -8.73
CA ASN A 204 12.34 55.64 -10.04
C ASN A 204 13.37 54.96 -10.96
N GLY A 205 13.20 55.12 -12.29
CA GLY A 205 14.01 54.56 -13.39
C GLY A 205 15.48 55.04 -13.50
N PRO A 206 16.17 54.89 -14.66
CA PRO A 206 15.66 55.26 -15.99
C PRO A 206 15.87 54.23 -17.13
N GLU A 207 15.34 54.61 -18.29
CA GLU A 207 15.23 53.95 -19.58
C GLU A 207 16.57 53.53 -20.24
N SER A 208 16.52 52.44 -21.04
CA SER A 208 17.28 52.36 -22.29
C SER A 208 16.63 51.39 -23.28
N GLU A 209 16.35 51.92 -24.46
CA GLU A 209 15.79 51.36 -25.68
C GLU A 209 16.45 50.04 -26.14
N PHE A 210 15.72 49.15 -26.83
CA PHE A 210 16.13 48.68 -28.16
C PHE A 210 14.96 48.03 -28.92
N LYS A 211 14.96 48.28 -30.23
CA LYS A 211 13.88 48.16 -31.22
C LYS A 211 13.74 46.76 -31.83
N ASN A 212 12.54 46.54 -32.37
CA ASN A 212 12.08 45.48 -33.29
C ASN A 212 13.09 44.96 -34.32
N ALA A 213 12.97 43.68 -34.67
CA ALA A 213 12.99 43.22 -36.06
C ALA A 213 12.30 41.85 -36.21
N ALA A 214 11.43 41.76 -37.22
CA ALA A 214 10.70 40.59 -37.65
C ALA A 214 11.39 39.91 -38.85
N SER A 215 11.20 38.59 -38.99
CA SER A 215 11.14 37.81 -40.26
C SER A 215 11.21 36.30 -39.89
N ALA A 216 10.15 35.51 -40.05
CA ALA A 216 9.65 34.92 -41.30
C ALA A 216 10.53 33.77 -41.83
N ASP A 217 10.02 32.53 -41.73
CA ASP A 217 9.82 31.56 -42.82
C ASP A 217 9.43 30.19 -42.20
N LYS A 218 8.19 29.74 -42.38
CA LYS A 218 7.65 28.93 -43.50
C LYS A 218 7.98 27.44 -43.37
N ASP A 219 6.93 26.67 -43.05
CA ASP A 219 6.30 25.68 -43.94
C ASP A 219 6.85 24.28 -43.58
N LEU A 220 6.05 23.30 -43.18
CA LEU A 220 5.03 22.66 -43.98
C LEU A 220 3.94 22.01 -43.12
N LEU A 221 2.70 22.38 -43.42
CA LEU A 221 1.47 21.64 -43.13
C LEU A 221 1.36 20.43 -44.08
N PHE A 222 0.89 19.29 -43.56
CA PHE A 222 0.01 18.41 -44.34
C PHE A 222 -0.94 17.63 -43.40
N HIS A 223 -2.22 17.96 -43.47
CA HIS A 223 -3.39 17.18 -43.08
C HIS A 223 -4.14 16.83 -44.39
N PRO A 224 -5.31 16.16 -44.40
CA PRO A 224 -5.80 14.91 -43.79
C PRO A 224 -6.46 14.00 -44.89
N THR A 225 -7.04 12.83 -44.55
CA THR A 225 -8.34 12.30 -45.09
C THR A 225 -8.62 10.81 -44.74
N ASP A 226 -9.80 10.55 -44.14
CA ASP A 226 -10.59 9.28 -44.07
C ASP A 226 -11.11 8.84 -45.47
N PRO A 227 -11.99 7.80 -45.71
CA PRO A 227 -12.73 6.86 -44.84
C PRO A 227 -12.87 5.37 -45.32
N ALA A 228 -13.58 4.55 -44.51
CA ALA A 228 -14.65 3.59 -44.87
C ALA A 228 -14.44 2.04 -44.85
N SER A 229 -15.42 1.37 -44.21
CA SER A 229 -16.01 0.02 -44.50
C SER A 229 -15.26 -1.22 -43.95
N SER A 230 -15.85 -2.32 -43.47
CA SER A 230 -17.22 -2.82 -43.23
C SER A 230 -17.10 -4.27 -42.69
N ILE A 231 -18.18 -4.79 -42.07
CA ILE A 231 -18.58 -6.23 -41.91
C ILE A 231 -18.20 -6.99 -40.61
N LEU A 232 -19.27 -7.39 -39.89
CA LEU A 232 -19.38 -8.50 -38.92
C LEU A 232 -19.58 -9.85 -39.65
N PRO A 233 -19.34 -11.01 -39.02
CA PRO A 233 -20.52 -11.84 -38.68
C PRO A 233 -20.42 -12.71 -37.39
N MET A 234 -21.60 -13.26 -37.06
CA MET A 234 -22.07 -14.08 -35.92
C MET A 234 -21.35 -15.41 -35.60
N VAL A 235 -21.26 -15.67 -34.28
CA VAL A 235 -21.62 -16.86 -33.45
C VAL A 235 -21.95 -18.20 -34.15
N PRO A 236 -21.54 -19.34 -33.56
CA PRO A 236 -22.53 -20.26 -32.97
C PRO A 236 -22.21 -20.80 -31.56
N THR A 237 -23.32 -21.04 -30.86
CA THR A 237 -23.59 -21.58 -29.52
C THR A 237 -23.06 -23.00 -29.25
N SER A 238 -22.62 -23.27 -28.01
CA SER A 238 -22.80 -24.58 -27.36
C SER A 238 -22.65 -24.48 -25.83
N ILE A 239 -23.74 -24.80 -25.12
CA ILE A 239 -23.80 -25.05 -23.66
C ILE A 239 -23.52 -26.55 -23.44
N PRO A 240 -22.86 -26.94 -22.33
CA PRO A 240 -23.45 -28.02 -21.55
C PRO A 240 -23.51 -27.73 -20.04
N ASP A 241 -24.57 -28.32 -19.48
CA ASP A 241 -25.04 -28.38 -18.12
C ASP A 241 -24.08 -29.18 -17.21
N ALA A 242 -23.84 -28.72 -15.98
CA ALA A 242 -23.39 -29.56 -14.86
C ALA A 242 -23.41 -28.78 -13.52
N SER A 243 -24.29 -29.24 -12.63
CA SER A 243 -24.33 -28.96 -11.20
C SER A 243 -22.94 -28.91 -10.54
N VAL A 244 -22.57 -27.75 -9.98
CA VAL A 244 -21.45 -27.63 -9.04
C VAL A 244 -22.00 -27.17 -7.70
N SER A 245 -21.93 -28.05 -6.71
CA SER A 245 -22.10 -27.69 -5.31
C SER A 245 -21.10 -26.59 -4.97
N SER A 246 -21.58 -25.35 -4.83
CA SER A 246 -20.74 -24.19 -4.58
C SER A 246 -20.31 -24.15 -3.12
N THR A 247 -19.27 -24.92 -2.77
CA THR A 247 -18.41 -24.47 -1.68
C THR A 247 -17.78 -23.17 -2.15
N PRO A 248 -17.93 -22.05 -1.41
CA PRO A 248 -17.37 -20.78 -1.83
C PRO A 248 -15.85 -20.92 -1.94
N ASP A 249 -15.35 -20.80 -3.17
CA ASP A 249 -13.93 -20.98 -3.49
C ASP A 249 -13.12 -19.85 -2.86
N PHE A 250 -12.53 -20.18 -1.71
CA PHE A 250 -11.75 -19.26 -0.90
C PHE A 250 -10.48 -18.80 -1.63
N ASP A 251 -9.97 -19.60 -2.58
CA ASP A 251 -8.78 -19.26 -3.35
C ASP A 251 -9.10 -18.23 -4.45
N ALA A 252 -10.26 -18.36 -5.10
CA ALA A 252 -10.77 -17.33 -6.00
C ALA A 252 -11.01 -15.99 -5.27
N LEU A 253 -11.46 -16.06 -4.01
CA LEU A 253 -11.66 -14.89 -3.18
C LEU A 253 -10.33 -14.19 -2.87
N THR A 254 -9.32 -14.95 -2.50
CA THR A 254 -7.98 -14.45 -2.18
C THR A 254 -7.34 -13.77 -3.40
N LYS A 255 -7.45 -14.38 -4.58
CA LYS A 255 -6.98 -13.77 -5.85
C LYS A 255 -7.69 -12.47 -6.20
N ARG A 256 -9.00 -12.37 -5.96
CA ARG A 256 -9.76 -11.12 -6.19
C ARG A 256 -9.32 -10.02 -5.22
N PHE A 257 -9.06 -10.36 -3.96
CA PHE A 257 -8.54 -9.40 -2.99
C PHE A 257 -7.12 -8.94 -3.33
N GLU A 258 -6.24 -9.84 -3.78
CA GLU A 258 -4.91 -9.44 -4.28
C GLU A 258 -5.01 -8.46 -5.46
N ALA A 259 -5.92 -8.70 -6.41
CA ALA A 259 -6.10 -7.83 -7.56
C ALA A 259 -6.61 -6.43 -7.19
N LEU A 260 -7.48 -6.34 -6.18
CA LEU A 260 -7.99 -5.06 -5.67
C LEU A 260 -6.90 -4.26 -4.92
N LYS A 261 -6.04 -4.96 -4.18
CA LYS A 261 -4.94 -4.34 -3.43
C LYS A 261 -3.76 -3.90 -4.29
N ARG A 262 -3.56 -4.50 -5.47
CA ARG A 262 -2.44 -4.18 -6.39
C ARG A 262 -2.64 -2.89 -7.19
N LYS A 263 -3.85 -2.32 -7.17
CA LYS A 263 -4.19 -1.03 -7.78
C LYS A 263 -3.94 0.18 -6.86
N MET A 264 -3.47 -0.06 -5.64
CA MET A 264 -2.96 0.94 -4.71
C MET A 264 -1.43 0.82 -4.64
#